data_AF-A0A3C1LL55-F1
#
_entry.id   AF-A0A3C1LL55-F1
#
_cell.length_a   1.000
_cell.length_b   1.000
_cell.length_c   1.000
_cell.angle_alpha   90.00
_cell.angle_beta   90.00
_cell.angle_gamma   90.00
#
_symmetry.space_group_name_H-M   'P 1'
#
loop_
_entity.id
_entity.type
_entity.pdbx_description
1 polymer ?
#
loop_
_entity_poly.entity_id
_entity_poly.type
_entity_poly.pdbx_seq_one_letter_code
_entity_poly.pdbx_strand_id
1 'polypeptide(L)'
;NAGINGDLVCYQKGHSLSPFGYPPFFSYCLSIDPKLKYRHQLYFKWVNTYQKQAAKLPWEKTGLPPRLGHKVIGKAMFVRRVREKLGLMGILRIKSMHPFDQWLKDDPELAQSLDSLLKNSDTYGVIAASNLAKLFAENISSPDFSIRMSAYTASHSLNKMLGGDEPWIPERFTGGF
;
A
#
# COMPACT_ATOMS: atom_id res chain seq x y z
N ASN A 1 1.94 -2.31 3.80
CA ASN A 1 2.99 -2.81 2.90
C ASN A 1 2.49 -3.95 2.03
N ALA A 2 2.16 -5.14 2.55
CA ALA A 2 1.64 -6.26 1.72
C ALA A 2 0.46 -5.92 0.79
N GLY A 3 -0.55 -5.20 1.30
CA GLY A 3 -1.75 -4.88 0.52
C GLY A 3 -1.59 -3.80 -0.56
N ILE A 4 -0.46 -3.09 -0.59
CA ILE A 4 -0.20 -1.96 -1.52
C ILE A 4 1.04 -2.25 -2.39
N ASN A 5 2.12 -2.73 -1.76
CA ASN A 5 3.39 -3.05 -2.41
C ASN A 5 3.56 -4.55 -2.68
N GLY A 6 2.55 -5.36 -2.38
CA GLY A 6 2.62 -6.82 -2.50
C GLY A 6 3.72 -7.45 -1.63
N ASP A 7 4.12 -8.63 -2.05
CA ASP A 7 5.21 -9.39 -1.43
C ASP A 7 6.61 -9.00 -1.97
N LEU A 8 6.64 -8.39 -3.16
CA LEU A 8 7.87 -8.10 -3.91
C LEU A 8 8.91 -7.30 -3.12
N VAL A 9 8.47 -6.38 -2.26
CA VAL A 9 9.37 -5.54 -1.47
C VAL A 9 10.01 -6.29 -0.31
N CYS A 10 9.39 -7.37 0.18
CA CYS A 10 9.92 -8.16 1.29
C CYS A 10 10.59 -9.45 0.82
N TYR A 11 10.36 -9.87 -0.43
CA TYR A 11 10.77 -11.17 -0.99
C TYR A 11 12.23 -11.53 -0.75
N GLN A 12 13.16 -10.56 -0.81
CA GLN A 12 14.59 -10.80 -0.56
C GLN A 12 14.90 -11.30 0.87
N LYS A 13 14.05 -10.98 1.85
CA LYS A 13 14.24 -11.34 3.27
C LYS A 13 13.10 -12.20 3.83
N GLY A 14 12.02 -12.44 3.06
CA GLY A 14 10.91 -13.31 3.45
C GLY A 14 9.60 -12.96 2.74
N HIS A 15 8.50 -13.54 3.23
CA HIS A 15 7.17 -13.32 2.65
C HIS A 15 6.28 -12.43 3.53
N SER A 16 5.56 -11.51 2.89
CA SER A 16 4.56 -10.62 3.47
C SER A 16 3.19 -11.23 3.31
N LEU A 17 2.70 -11.85 4.38
CA LEU A 17 1.34 -12.39 4.45
C LEU A 17 0.42 -11.40 5.17
N SER A 18 -0.77 -11.21 4.62
CA SER A 18 -1.81 -10.40 5.24
C SER A 18 -3.12 -11.19 5.20
N PRO A 19 -3.86 -11.28 6.32
CA PRO A 19 -5.18 -11.90 6.31
C PRO A 19 -6.16 -11.16 5.37
N PHE A 20 -5.88 -9.90 5.04
CA PHE A 20 -6.63 -9.13 4.05
C PHE A 20 -6.36 -9.55 2.59
N GLY A 21 -5.32 -10.36 2.34
CA GLY A 21 -4.98 -10.89 1.02
C GLY A 21 -5.73 -12.16 0.62
N TYR A 22 -6.54 -12.74 1.53
CA TYR A 22 -7.32 -13.94 1.24
C TYR A 22 -8.49 -13.62 0.27
N PRO A 23 -8.54 -14.19 -0.96
CA PRO A 23 -9.46 -13.71 -2.00
C PRO A 23 -10.94 -13.73 -1.61
N PRO A 24 -11.50 -14.78 -0.97
CA PRO A 24 -12.90 -14.76 -0.55
C PRO A 24 -13.22 -13.64 0.44
N PHE A 25 -12.31 -13.39 1.39
CA PHE A 25 -12.47 -12.33 2.37
C PHE A 25 -12.34 -10.94 1.74
N PHE A 26 -11.40 -10.76 0.81
CA PHE A 26 -11.22 -9.52 0.08
C PHE A 26 -12.44 -9.20 -0.80
N SER A 27 -12.92 -10.17 -1.57
CA SER A 27 -14.14 -10.06 -2.38
C SER A 27 -15.37 -9.70 -1.54
N TYR A 28 -15.53 -10.31 -0.37
CA TYR A 28 -16.57 -9.93 0.58
C TYR A 28 -16.43 -8.48 1.06
N CYS A 29 -15.22 -8.05 1.41
CA CYS A 29 -14.97 -6.65 1.80
C CYS A 29 -15.32 -5.66 0.68
N LEU A 30 -15.10 -6.03 -0.59
CA LEU A 30 -15.46 -5.23 -1.74
C LEU A 30 -16.97 -5.16 -1.98
N SER A 31 -17.69 -6.27 -1.76
CA SER A 31 -19.15 -6.34 -1.95
C SER A 31 -19.97 -5.55 -0.94
N ILE A 32 -19.38 -5.15 0.20
CA ILE A 32 -20.04 -4.30 1.20
C ILE A 32 -20.40 -2.94 0.58
N ASP A 33 -21.63 -2.47 0.81
CA ASP A 33 -22.10 -1.15 0.36
C ASP A 33 -21.10 -0.03 0.78
N PRO A 34 -20.62 0.80 -0.17
CA PRO A 34 -19.76 1.95 0.13
C PRO A 34 -20.25 2.86 1.26
N LYS A 35 -21.57 3.03 1.42
CA LYS A 35 -22.18 3.83 2.50
C LYS A 35 -21.81 3.30 3.89
N LEU A 36 -21.71 1.98 4.05
CA LEU A 36 -21.33 1.34 5.31
C LEU A 36 -19.83 1.47 5.59
N LYS A 37 -19.01 1.51 4.53
CA LYS A 37 -17.56 1.70 4.61
C LYS A 37 -17.18 3.16 4.87
N TYR A 38 -18.04 4.10 4.48
CA TYR A 38 -17.79 5.54 4.57
C TYR A 38 -17.43 5.97 6.00
N ARG A 39 -16.37 6.79 6.12
CA ARG A 39 -15.84 7.29 7.41
C ARG A 39 -15.62 6.18 8.45
N HIS A 40 -15.28 4.98 8.00
CA HIS A 40 -15.00 3.83 8.87
C HIS A 40 -16.17 3.45 9.79
N GLN A 41 -17.44 3.71 9.38
CA GLN A 41 -18.62 3.40 10.19
C GLN A 41 -18.72 1.92 10.55
N LEU A 42 -18.63 1.04 9.56
CA LEU A 42 -18.66 -0.40 9.80
C LEU A 42 -17.49 -0.85 10.70
N TYR A 43 -16.29 -0.31 10.48
CA TYR A 43 -15.11 -0.63 11.28
C TYR A 43 -15.27 -0.21 12.75
N PHE A 44 -15.72 1.01 13.03
CA PHE A 44 -15.93 1.46 14.40
C PHE A 44 -17.07 0.73 15.08
N LYS A 45 -18.16 0.42 14.37
CA LYS A 45 -19.22 -0.44 14.90
C LYS A 45 -18.63 -1.80 15.29
N TRP A 46 -17.93 -2.45 14.38
CA TRP A 46 -17.34 -3.77 14.62
C TRP A 46 -16.35 -3.77 15.79
N VAL A 47 -15.37 -2.86 15.82
CA VAL A 47 -14.34 -2.87 16.87
C VAL A 47 -14.91 -2.55 18.25
N ASN A 48 -15.88 -1.62 18.33
CA ASN A 48 -16.50 -1.27 19.60
C ASN A 48 -17.45 -2.36 20.12
N THR A 49 -18.08 -3.12 19.22
CA THR A 49 -18.98 -4.23 19.59
C THR A 49 -18.21 -5.49 19.94
N TYR A 50 -17.30 -5.94 19.07
CA TYR A 50 -16.70 -7.28 19.15
C TYR A 50 -15.28 -7.28 19.72
N GLN A 51 -14.58 -6.15 19.68
CA GLN A 51 -13.16 -6.05 20.08
C GLN A 51 -12.95 -4.95 21.13
N LYS A 52 -13.68 -5.05 22.24
CA LYS A 52 -13.72 -4.02 23.31
C LYS A 52 -12.34 -3.66 23.88
N GLN A 53 -11.40 -4.61 23.89
CA GLN A 53 -10.03 -4.34 24.34
C GLN A 53 -9.28 -3.49 23.31
N ALA A 54 -9.31 -3.86 22.03
CA ALA A 54 -8.68 -3.10 20.95
C ALA A 54 -9.29 -1.71 20.78
N ALA A 55 -10.60 -1.54 21.04
CA ALA A 55 -11.29 -0.26 20.98
C ALA A 55 -10.78 0.79 21.99
N LYS A 56 -10.01 0.37 23.00
CA LYS A 56 -9.35 1.26 23.98
C LYS A 56 -7.98 1.76 23.51
N LEU A 57 -7.37 1.08 22.53
CA LEU A 57 -6.05 1.45 22.04
C LEU A 57 -6.14 2.68 21.12
N PRO A 58 -5.14 3.57 21.16
CA PRO A 58 -5.05 4.69 20.24
C PRO A 58 -5.08 4.21 18.79
N TRP A 59 -6.00 4.76 17.99
CA TRP A 59 -6.04 4.46 16.58
C TRP A 59 -4.94 5.22 15.84
N GLU A 60 -4.11 4.51 15.09
CA GLU A 60 -2.97 5.07 14.32
C GLU A 60 -3.31 6.36 13.58
N LYS A 61 -4.50 6.42 12.95
CA LYS A 61 -4.90 7.58 12.15
C LYS A 61 -5.09 8.86 12.95
N THR A 62 -5.59 8.79 14.18
CA THR A 62 -5.99 9.98 14.95
C THR A 62 -5.27 10.10 16.29
N GLY A 63 -4.54 9.07 16.73
CA GLY A 63 -4.02 8.95 18.09
C GLY A 63 -5.11 8.80 19.16
N LEU A 64 -6.37 8.67 18.75
CA LEU A 64 -7.52 8.58 19.64
C LEU A 64 -8.17 7.20 19.57
N PRO A 65 -8.64 6.65 20.70
CA PRO A 65 -9.25 5.34 20.70
C PRO A 65 -10.62 5.34 19.99
N PRO A 66 -10.95 4.29 19.20
CA PRO A 66 -12.22 4.17 18.47
C PRO A 66 -13.49 4.30 19.31
N ARG A 67 -13.40 4.02 20.62
CA ARG A 67 -14.52 4.12 21.56
C ARG A 67 -15.06 5.53 21.80
N LEU A 68 -14.30 6.58 21.46
CA LEU A 68 -14.70 7.98 21.70
C LEU A 68 -15.82 8.47 20.76
N GLY A 69 -16.27 7.63 19.83
CA GLY A 69 -17.41 7.89 18.98
C GLY A 69 -17.10 8.73 17.74
N HIS A 70 -17.99 8.66 16.76
CA HIS A 70 -17.78 9.23 15.42
C HIS A 70 -17.57 10.74 15.38
N LYS A 71 -18.20 11.52 16.28
CA LYS A 71 -18.09 12.98 16.27
C LYS A 71 -16.69 13.46 16.68
N VAL A 72 -16.14 12.88 17.76
CA VAL A 72 -14.80 13.22 18.28
C VAL A 72 -13.74 12.79 17.28
N ILE A 73 -13.83 11.55 16.79
CA ILE A 73 -12.91 11.02 15.78
C ILE A 73 -13.02 11.82 14.48
N GLY A 74 -14.23 12.25 14.08
CA GLY A 74 -14.45 13.08 12.91
C GLY A 74 -13.72 14.42 12.98
N LYS A 75 -13.72 15.09 14.14
CA LYS A 75 -12.94 16.32 14.37
C LYS A 75 -11.43 16.06 14.30
N ALA A 76 -10.95 14.98 14.93
CA ALA A 76 -9.54 14.61 14.87
C ALA A 76 -9.07 14.29 13.43
N MET A 77 -9.90 13.59 12.65
CA MET A 77 -9.65 13.34 11.23
C MET A 77 -9.61 14.64 10.40
N PHE A 78 -10.46 15.63 10.73
CA PHE A 78 -10.41 16.94 10.08
C PHE A 78 -9.11 17.67 10.38
N VAL A 79 -8.70 17.76 11.65
CA VAL A 79 -7.42 18.35 12.06
C VAL A 79 -6.25 17.67 11.36
N ARG A 80 -6.29 16.33 11.25
CA ARG A 80 -5.28 15.57 10.52
C ARG A 80 -5.21 15.96 9.04
N ARG A 81 -6.35 16.05 8.35
CA ARG A 81 -6.38 16.47 6.93
C ARG A 81 -5.82 17.87 6.73
N VAL A 82 -6.10 18.79 7.65
CA VAL A 82 -5.51 20.13 7.63
C VAL A 82 -3.99 20.03 7.77
N ARG A 83 -3.50 19.23 8.72
CA ARG A 83 -2.06 18.97 8.90
C ARG A 83 -1.41 18.34 7.66
N GLU A 84 -2.06 17.37 7.03
CA GLU A 84 -1.59 16.74 5.78
C GLU A 84 -1.50 17.76 4.66
N LYS A 85 -2.52 18.62 4.48
CA LYS A 85 -2.49 19.71 3.49
C LYS A 85 -1.35 20.70 3.75
N LEU A 86 -1.17 21.13 5.00
CA LEU A 86 -0.05 21.99 5.38
C LEU A 86 1.29 21.30 5.11
N GLY A 87 1.35 19.97 5.26
CA GLY A 87 2.54 19.21 4.92
C GLY A 87 2.82 19.14 3.43
N LEU A 88 1.79 18.98 2.60
CA LEU A 88 1.90 19.03 1.14
C LEU A 88 2.35 20.42 0.65
N MET A 89 2.02 21.48 1.39
CA MET A 89 2.48 22.84 1.13
C MET A 89 3.92 23.11 1.64
N GLY A 90 4.61 22.10 2.18
CA GLY A 90 5.96 22.23 2.72
C GLY A 90 6.06 22.95 4.08
N ILE A 91 4.94 23.35 4.67
CA ILE A 91 4.89 24.06 5.95
C ILE A 91 5.16 23.09 7.12
N LEU A 92 4.74 21.82 6.97
CA LEU A 92 4.95 20.78 7.96
C LEU A 92 5.63 19.55 7.35
N ARG A 93 6.49 18.88 8.11
CA ARG A 93 7.09 17.63 7.65
C ARG A 93 6.03 16.52 7.62
N ILE A 94 5.77 15.96 6.45
CA ILE A 94 4.92 14.77 6.30
C ILE A 94 5.66 13.59 6.95
N LYS A 95 5.01 12.93 7.91
CA LYS A 95 5.56 11.75 8.58
C LYS A 95 5.11 10.52 7.79
N SER A 96 5.98 10.00 6.91
CA SER A 96 5.76 8.70 6.27
C SER A 96 5.87 7.60 7.33
N MET A 97 4.92 6.67 7.35
CA MET A 97 4.96 5.50 8.24
C MET A 97 5.66 4.30 7.61
N HIS A 98 6.16 4.47 6.38
CA HIS A 98 6.87 3.42 5.69
C HIS A 98 8.34 3.47 6.08
N PRO A 99 8.93 2.36 6.54
CA PRO A 99 10.36 2.32 6.88
C PRO A 99 11.25 2.38 5.64
N PHE A 100 10.67 2.36 4.43
CA PHE A 100 11.41 2.36 3.17
C PHE A 100 12.32 3.56 3.00
N ASP A 101 11.89 4.77 3.39
CA ASP A 101 12.73 5.96 3.30
C ASP A 101 14.00 5.85 4.15
N GLN A 102 13.93 5.08 5.24
CA GLN A 102 15.04 4.81 6.12
C GLN A 102 15.86 3.62 5.61
N TRP A 103 15.22 2.52 5.22
CA TRP A 103 15.88 1.33 4.69
C TRP A 103 16.65 1.59 3.39
N LEU A 104 16.09 2.39 2.48
CA LEU A 104 16.77 2.78 1.23
C LEU A 104 17.96 3.71 1.47
N LYS A 105 17.99 4.42 2.60
CA LYS A 105 19.17 5.22 3.01
C LYS A 105 20.22 4.35 3.68
N ASP A 106 19.79 3.41 4.50
CA ASP A 106 20.66 2.57 5.31
C ASP A 106 21.26 1.41 4.51
N ASP A 107 20.61 0.97 3.42
CA ASP A 107 21.00 -0.17 2.57
C ASP A 107 21.04 0.24 1.08
N PRO A 108 22.19 0.75 0.59
CA PRO A 108 22.35 1.19 -0.80
C PRO A 108 22.22 0.05 -1.82
N GLU A 109 22.57 -1.18 -1.44
CA GLU A 109 22.48 -2.36 -2.30
C GLU A 109 21.02 -2.73 -2.55
N LEU A 110 20.20 -2.71 -1.49
CA LEU A 110 18.75 -2.87 -1.61
C LEU A 110 18.15 -1.80 -2.53
N ALA A 111 18.52 -0.53 -2.34
CA ALA A 111 18.06 0.57 -3.18
C ALA A 111 18.40 0.38 -4.65
N GLN A 112 19.66 0.02 -4.95
CA GLN A 112 20.10 -0.24 -6.32
C GLN A 112 19.36 -1.42 -6.95
N SER A 113 19.12 -2.50 -6.19
CA SER A 113 18.37 -3.67 -6.67
C SER A 113 16.92 -3.35 -7.02
N LEU A 114 16.26 -2.48 -6.24
CA LEU A 114 14.89 -2.05 -6.46
C LEU A 114 14.80 -1.06 -7.63
N ASP A 115 15.75 -0.14 -7.77
CA ASP A 115 15.85 0.75 -8.91
C ASP A 115 16.09 -0.03 -10.22
N SER A 116 16.91 -1.08 -10.20
CA SER A 116 17.07 -1.98 -11.35
C SER A 116 15.78 -2.71 -11.72
N LEU A 117 15.03 -3.23 -10.75
CA LEU A 117 13.72 -3.85 -10.98
C LEU A 117 12.72 -2.87 -11.59
N LEU A 118 12.70 -1.63 -11.10
CA LEU A 118 11.85 -0.56 -11.63
C LEU A 118 12.24 -0.15 -13.05
N LYS A 119 13.54 0.03 -13.33
CA LYS A 119 14.03 0.39 -14.68
C LYS A 119 13.75 -0.70 -15.72
N ASN A 120 13.78 -1.97 -15.31
CA ASN A 120 13.48 -3.08 -16.21
C ASN A 120 11.96 -3.31 -16.42
N SER A 121 11.10 -2.54 -15.76
CA SER A 121 9.64 -2.72 -15.82
C SER A 121 8.99 -2.31 -17.15
N ASP A 122 9.74 -1.69 -18.06
CA ASP A 122 9.29 -1.36 -19.43
C ASP A 122 9.02 -2.61 -20.31
N THR A 123 9.33 -3.82 -19.84
CA THR A 123 9.13 -5.08 -20.58
C THR A 123 7.71 -5.65 -20.51
N TYR A 124 6.84 -5.06 -19.70
CA TYR A 124 5.50 -5.59 -19.43
C TYR A 124 4.47 -5.02 -20.42
N GLY A 125 4.43 -5.61 -21.63
CA GLY A 125 3.67 -5.16 -22.81
C GLY A 125 2.16 -4.94 -22.66
N VAL A 126 1.52 -5.35 -21.55
CA VAL A 126 0.10 -5.08 -21.28
C VAL A 126 -0.20 -3.59 -21.06
N ILE A 127 0.79 -2.82 -20.59
CA ILE A 127 0.60 -1.43 -20.20
C ILE A 127 0.25 -0.57 -21.43
N ALA A 128 0.82 -0.83 -22.60
CA ALA A 128 0.65 -0.02 -23.80
C ALA A 128 -0.80 0.06 -24.35
N ALA A 129 -1.68 -0.88 -23.96
CA ALA A 129 -3.02 -1.03 -24.57
C ALA A 129 -4.18 -0.46 -23.74
N SER A 130 -3.94 0.11 -22.54
CA SER A 130 -5.03 0.50 -21.63
C SER A 130 -4.91 1.92 -21.09
N ASN A 131 -6.03 2.50 -20.62
CA ASN A 131 -6.04 3.78 -19.90
C ASN A 131 -5.18 3.77 -18.61
N LEU A 132 -4.74 2.59 -18.16
CA LEU A 132 -3.80 2.43 -17.05
C LEU A 132 -2.35 2.72 -17.45
N ALA A 133 -2.02 2.75 -18.75
CA ALA A 133 -0.66 3.05 -19.24
C ALA A 133 -0.15 4.38 -18.72
N LYS A 134 -1.00 5.39 -18.88
CA LYS A 134 -0.75 6.76 -18.49
C LYS A 134 -0.62 6.86 -16.97
N LEU A 135 -1.52 6.20 -16.23
CA LEU A 135 -1.50 6.19 -14.77
C LEU A 135 -0.25 5.48 -14.22
N PHE A 136 0.21 4.42 -14.89
CA PHE A 136 1.46 3.75 -14.55
C PHE A 136 2.68 4.63 -14.82
N ALA A 137 2.76 5.25 -16.01
CA ALA A 137 3.84 6.15 -16.39
C ALA A 137 3.96 7.36 -15.45
N GLU A 138 2.82 7.91 -15.02
CA GLU A 138 2.75 8.98 -14.02
C GLU A 138 3.25 8.52 -12.65
N ASN A 139 2.83 7.32 -12.20
CA ASN A 139 3.18 6.82 -10.87
C ASN A 139 4.61 6.28 -10.76
N ILE A 140 5.18 5.70 -11.83
CA ILE A 140 6.57 5.22 -11.82
C ILE A 140 7.58 6.37 -11.83
N SER A 141 7.17 7.53 -12.34
CA SER A 141 7.94 8.78 -12.31
C SER A 141 7.83 9.53 -10.98
N SER A 142 7.08 9.02 -10.00
CA SER A 142 6.90 9.66 -8.71
C SER A 142 8.21 9.69 -7.90
N PRO A 143 8.51 10.79 -7.18
CA PRO A 143 9.64 10.82 -6.26
C PRO A 143 9.43 9.90 -5.04
N ASP A 144 8.19 9.49 -4.75
CA ASP A 144 7.85 8.58 -3.65
C ASP A 144 8.07 7.11 -4.05
N PHE A 145 8.97 6.44 -3.34
CA PHE A 145 9.30 5.02 -3.57
C PHE A 145 8.08 4.09 -3.44
N SER A 146 7.19 4.34 -2.47
CA SER A 146 6.02 3.48 -2.25
C SER A 146 5.06 3.56 -3.43
N ILE A 147 4.90 4.75 -4.00
CA ILE A 147 4.08 4.96 -5.20
C ILE A 147 4.69 4.21 -6.40
N ARG A 148 6.01 4.33 -6.60
CA ARG A 148 6.73 3.60 -7.68
C ARG A 148 6.58 2.09 -7.56
N MET A 149 6.80 1.53 -6.35
CA MET A 149 6.67 0.08 -6.13
C MET A 149 5.24 -0.43 -6.22
N SER A 150 4.24 0.37 -5.81
CA SER A 150 2.83 0.02 -5.97
C SER A 150 2.47 -0.11 -7.45
N ALA A 151 2.90 0.86 -8.25
CA ALA A 151 2.69 0.85 -9.69
C ALA A 151 3.34 -0.38 -10.33
N TYR A 152 4.62 -0.64 -10.02
CA TYR A 152 5.34 -1.82 -10.49
C TYR A 152 4.63 -3.13 -10.13
N THR A 153 4.25 -3.29 -8.86
CA THR A 153 3.60 -4.50 -8.36
C THR A 153 2.26 -4.75 -9.05
N ALA A 154 1.46 -3.70 -9.23
CA ALA A 154 0.18 -3.79 -9.93
C ALA A 154 0.37 -4.20 -11.40
N SER A 155 1.31 -3.57 -12.10
CA SER A 155 1.62 -3.90 -13.49
C SER A 155 2.17 -5.30 -13.65
N HIS A 156 3.13 -5.71 -12.82
CA HIS A 156 3.68 -7.07 -12.81
C HIS A 156 2.57 -8.12 -12.60
N SER A 157 1.68 -7.88 -11.64
CA SER A 157 0.55 -8.78 -11.36
C SER A 157 -0.44 -8.86 -12.52
N LEU A 158 -0.75 -7.74 -13.16
CA LEU A 158 -1.65 -7.67 -14.33
C LEU A 158 -1.08 -8.41 -15.54
N ASN A 159 0.23 -8.28 -15.81
CA ASN A 159 0.87 -8.99 -16.92
C ASN A 159 0.83 -10.51 -16.70
N LYS A 160 1.08 -10.97 -15.47
CA LYS A 160 0.95 -12.38 -15.10
C LYS A 160 -0.49 -12.91 -15.28
N MET A 161 -1.50 -12.11 -14.95
CA MET A 161 -2.91 -12.49 -15.10
C MET A 161 -3.37 -12.56 -16.56
N LEU A 162 -2.75 -11.78 -17.46
CA LEU A 162 -3.13 -11.68 -18.87
C LEU A 162 -2.34 -12.61 -19.80
N GLY A 163 -1.58 -13.55 -19.24
CA GLY A 163 -0.86 -14.57 -20.01
C GLY A 163 0.38 -14.06 -20.74
N GLY A 164 0.98 -12.95 -20.28
CA GLY A 164 2.34 -12.61 -20.70
C GLY A 164 3.33 -13.71 -20.27
N ASP A 165 4.39 -13.92 -21.07
CA ASP A 165 5.43 -14.91 -20.79
C ASP A 165 5.94 -14.82 -19.35
N GLU A 166 6.48 -15.94 -18.83
CA GLU A 166 7.06 -15.96 -17.49
C GLU A 166 8.05 -14.80 -17.34
N PRO A 167 7.86 -13.91 -16.35
CA PRO A 167 8.80 -12.83 -16.13
C PRO A 167 10.16 -13.43 -15.85
N TRP A 168 11.22 -12.84 -16.42
CA TRP A 168 12.58 -13.19 -16.04
C TRP A 168 12.75 -12.96 -14.53
N ILE A 169 12.82 -14.06 -13.78
CA ILE A 169 13.15 -14.09 -12.36
C ILE A 169 14.67 -14.32 -12.31
N PRO A 170 15.47 -13.36 -11.80
CA PRO A 170 16.90 -13.60 -11.60
C PRO A 170 17.12 -14.87 -10.78
N GLU A 171 18.04 -15.75 -11.19
CA GLU A 171 18.31 -17.08 -10.61
C GLU A 171 18.42 -17.11 -9.07
N ARG A 172 18.85 -16.00 -8.46
CA ARG A 172 18.86 -15.81 -7.00
C ARG A 172 17.49 -15.85 -6.33
N PHE A 173 16.40 -15.79 -7.08
CA PHE A 173 15.02 -15.67 -6.62
C PHE A 173 14.16 -16.90 -6.92
N THR A 174 14.62 -17.84 -7.75
CA THR A 174 13.97 -19.15 -7.94
C THR A 174 14.44 -20.19 -6.93
N GLY A 175 15.50 -19.90 -6.17
CA GLY A 175 16.07 -20.82 -5.18
C GLY A 175 16.40 -22.14 -5.85
N GLY A 176 17.46 -22.15 -6.67
CA GLY A 176 17.90 -23.26 -7.51
C GLY A 176 17.30 -24.62 -7.14
N PHE A 177 16.36 -25.06 -7.98
CA PHE A 177 16.09 -26.47 -8.19
C PHE A 177 16.86 -26.91 -9.44
#